data_AF-A0A3A8R3P1-F1
#
_entry.id   AF-A0A3A8R3P1-F1
#
_cell.length_a   1.000
_cell.length_b   1.000
_cell.length_c   1.000
_cell.angle_alpha   90.00
_cell.angle_beta   90.00
_cell.angle_gamma   90.00
#
_symmetry.space_group_name_H-M   'P 1'
#
loop_
_entity.id
_entity.type
_entity.pdbx_description
1 polymer ?
#
loop_
_entity_poly.entity_id
_entity_poly.type
_entity_poly.pdbx_seq_one_letter_code
_entity_poly.pdbx_strand_id
1 'polypeptide(L)'
;MTERDAYIQKMEAEQREATARFREIEAQADLADSEDTLDVLTGARAFNDDVDRELQALRRADARDWERLKNGADTARRRFHEHLDRAGTRFEALREGYRRQREAELNALGAQMDRWVASRQRTRAEDSLLTREELDFITRGLKTAGALLENLRHARGHVWKTARDQYEANWRELVERSRRIRADAALEEPGASPP
;
A
#
# COMPACT_ATOMS: atom_id res chain seq x y z
N MET A 1 49.06 7.29 -9.37
CA MET A 1 47.73 7.74 -8.94
C MET A 1 47.92 8.83 -7.90
N THR A 2 47.36 10.01 -8.10
CA THR A 2 47.54 11.13 -7.15
C THR A 2 46.54 11.02 -6.00
N GLU A 3 46.82 11.68 -4.86
CA GLU A 3 45.85 11.78 -3.75
C GLU A 3 44.51 12.38 -4.21
N ARG A 4 44.55 13.26 -5.20
CA ARG A 4 43.35 13.86 -5.83
C ARG A 4 42.52 12.81 -6.58
N ASP A 5 43.18 11.97 -7.37
CA ASP A 5 42.50 10.89 -8.10
C ASP A 5 41.86 9.87 -7.14
N ALA A 6 42.57 9.53 -6.06
CA ALA A 6 42.07 8.63 -5.03
C ALA A 6 40.83 9.20 -4.32
N TYR A 7 40.85 10.50 -4.01
CA TYR A 7 39.72 11.19 -3.40
C TYR A 7 38.50 11.22 -4.33
N ILE A 8 38.69 11.56 -5.60
CA ILE A 8 37.62 11.59 -6.61
C ILE A 8 36.99 10.20 -6.76
N GLN A 9 37.82 9.15 -6.90
CA GLN A 9 37.32 7.78 -7.02
C GLN A 9 36.50 7.34 -5.79
N LYS A 10 36.94 7.70 -4.58
CA LYS A 10 36.19 7.43 -3.35
C LYS A 10 34.83 8.11 -3.38
N MET A 11 34.79 9.40 -3.70
CA MET A 11 33.54 10.18 -3.74
C MET A 11 32.55 9.63 -4.77
N GLU A 12 33.04 9.24 -5.94
CA GLU A 12 32.20 8.63 -6.99
C GLU A 12 31.65 7.25 -6.59
N ALA A 13 32.41 6.48 -5.81
CA ALA A 13 31.95 5.19 -5.30
C ALA A 13 30.83 5.40 -4.28
N GLU A 14 31.02 6.31 -3.32
CA GLU A 14 30.01 6.66 -2.31
C GLU A 14 28.75 7.24 -2.97
N GLN A 15 28.90 8.09 -3.98
CA GLN A 15 27.76 8.63 -4.73
C GLN A 15 27.00 7.52 -5.44
N ARG A 16 27.68 6.59 -6.13
CA ARG A 16 27.03 5.46 -6.81
C ARG A 16 26.21 4.61 -5.85
N GLU A 17 26.72 4.35 -4.65
CA GLU A 17 25.99 3.64 -3.61
C GLU A 17 24.75 4.41 -3.17
N ALA A 18 24.88 5.71 -2.89
CA ALA A 18 23.77 6.56 -2.49
C ALA A 18 22.69 6.68 -3.58
N THR A 19 23.08 6.81 -4.85
CA THR A 19 22.16 6.81 -6.00
C THR A 19 21.47 5.46 -6.18
N ALA A 20 22.16 4.34 -5.95
CA ALA A 20 21.54 3.02 -6.00
C ALA A 20 20.46 2.87 -4.92
N ARG A 21 20.75 3.30 -3.68
CA ARG A 21 19.77 3.33 -2.59
C ARG A 21 18.57 4.23 -2.90
N PHE A 22 18.81 5.40 -3.50
CA PHE A 22 17.72 6.29 -3.94
C PHE A 22 16.79 5.58 -4.94
N ARG A 23 17.35 4.96 -5.98
CA ARG A 23 16.57 4.23 -7.01
C ARG A 23 15.82 3.04 -6.44
N GLU A 24 16.39 2.37 -5.43
CA GLU A 24 15.69 1.29 -4.74
C GLU A 24 14.44 1.81 -4.00
N ILE A 25 14.55 2.93 -3.28
CA ILE A 25 13.42 3.53 -2.57
C ILE A 25 12.36 4.03 -3.56
N GLU A 26 12.79 4.67 -4.66
CA GLU A 26 11.90 5.12 -5.75
C GLU A 26 11.12 3.94 -6.35
N ALA A 27 11.80 2.84 -6.70
CA ALA A 27 11.14 1.65 -7.24
C ALA A 27 10.15 1.02 -6.24
N GLN A 28 10.48 1.03 -4.94
CA GLN A 28 9.57 0.53 -3.91
C GLN A 28 8.35 1.43 -3.70
N ALA A 29 8.51 2.75 -3.85
CA ALA A 29 7.43 3.74 -3.81
C ALA A 29 6.46 3.55 -4.98
N ASP A 30 6.99 3.39 -6.19
CA ASP A 30 6.23 3.17 -7.41
C ASP A 30 5.40 1.87 -7.31
N LEU A 31 6.01 0.77 -6.84
CA LEU A 31 5.31 -0.49 -6.61
C LEU A 31 4.18 -0.37 -5.57
N ALA A 32 4.32 0.55 -4.63
CA ALA A 32 3.30 0.83 -3.62
C ALA A 32 2.21 1.79 -4.11
N ASP A 33 2.38 2.43 -5.27
CA ASP A 33 1.48 3.44 -5.84
C ASP A 33 1.13 4.54 -4.81
N SER A 34 2.14 5.01 -4.08
CA SER A 34 2.00 5.94 -2.96
C SER A 34 2.54 7.32 -3.33
N GLU A 35 1.65 8.23 -3.72
CA GLU A 35 2.00 9.63 -4.02
C GLU A 35 2.71 10.31 -2.83
N ASP A 36 2.23 10.08 -1.61
CA ASP A 36 2.89 10.57 -0.38
C ASP A 36 4.35 10.10 -0.26
N THR A 37 4.65 8.91 -0.76
CA THR A 37 6.02 8.37 -0.74
C THR A 37 6.89 9.05 -1.79
N LEU A 38 6.35 9.29 -2.98
CA LEU A 38 7.07 10.03 -4.02
C LEU A 38 7.36 11.47 -3.57
N ASP A 39 6.44 12.08 -2.82
CA ASP A 39 6.65 13.38 -2.20
C ASP A 39 7.77 13.40 -1.16
N VAL A 40 7.98 12.30 -0.43
CA VAL A 40 9.13 12.16 0.49
C VAL A 40 10.46 12.12 -0.26
N LEU A 41 10.45 11.66 -1.52
CA LEU A 41 11.62 11.65 -2.41
C LEU A 41 11.79 12.95 -3.19
N THR A 42 10.81 13.86 -3.12
CA THR A 42 10.88 15.17 -3.76
C THR A 42 12.04 15.98 -3.16
N GLY A 43 13.05 16.25 -4.01
CA GLY A 43 14.28 16.94 -3.64
C GLY A 43 15.52 16.05 -3.65
N ALA A 44 15.39 14.73 -3.44
CA ALA A 44 16.53 13.80 -3.49
C ALA A 44 17.19 13.79 -4.88
N ARG A 45 16.39 13.91 -5.95
CA ARG A 45 16.89 14.04 -7.32
C ARG A 45 17.72 15.31 -7.53
N ALA A 46 17.23 16.45 -7.02
CA ALA A 46 17.95 17.72 -7.09
C ALA A 46 19.27 17.68 -6.32
N PHE A 47 19.29 17.04 -5.13
CA PHE A 47 20.52 16.85 -4.38
C PHE A 47 21.51 15.91 -5.07
N ASN A 48 21.05 14.87 -5.75
CA ASN A 48 21.92 14.00 -6.55
C ASN A 48 22.56 14.77 -7.72
N ASP A 49 21.76 15.56 -8.44
CA ASP A 49 22.25 16.39 -9.55
C ASP A 49 23.26 17.45 -9.07
N ASP A 50 23.09 17.98 -7.87
CA ASP A 50 24.05 18.89 -7.25
C ASP A 50 25.37 18.18 -6.89
N VAL A 51 25.32 16.95 -6.36
CA VAL A 51 26.54 16.15 -6.11
C VAL A 51 27.28 15.85 -7.42
N ASP A 52 26.56 15.46 -8.48
CA ASP A 52 27.13 15.22 -9.80
C ASP A 52 27.84 16.47 -10.35
N ARG A 53 27.20 17.65 -10.19
CA ARG A 53 27.77 18.93 -10.64
C ARG A 53 29.07 19.25 -9.91
N GLU A 54 29.08 19.13 -8.59
CA GLU A 54 30.26 19.42 -7.77
C GLU A 54 31.41 18.44 -8.04
N LEU A 55 31.12 17.15 -8.29
CA LEU A 55 32.15 16.18 -8.66
C LEU A 55 32.75 16.44 -10.05
N GLN A 56 31.93 16.86 -11.01
CA GLN A 56 32.42 17.28 -12.32
C GLN A 56 33.27 18.55 -12.23
N ALA A 57 32.90 19.50 -11.38
CA ALA A 57 33.72 20.69 -11.11
C ALA A 57 35.05 20.31 -10.45
N LEU A 58 35.03 19.39 -9.49
CA LEU A 58 36.22 18.90 -8.79
C LEU A 58 37.20 18.19 -9.74
N ARG A 59 36.71 17.41 -10.72
CA ARG A 59 37.57 16.78 -11.75
C ARG A 59 38.30 17.79 -12.63
N ARG A 60 37.74 18.99 -12.81
CA ARG A 60 38.31 20.06 -13.64
C ARG A 60 39.10 21.09 -12.83
N ALA A 61 39.16 20.91 -11.51
CA ALA A 61 39.77 21.86 -10.60
C ALA A 61 41.28 21.97 -10.83
N ASP A 62 41.78 23.19 -10.86
CA ASP A 62 43.21 23.44 -10.76
C ASP A 62 43.68 23.39 -9.30
N ALA A 63 44.98 23.57 -9.07
CA ALA A 63 45.53 23.48 -7.71
C ALA A 63 45.06 24.60 -6.77
N ARG A 64 44.58 25.73 -7.29
CA ARG A 64 44.14 26.88 -6.49
C ARG A 64 42.70 26.71 -6.03
N ASP A 65 41.86 26.12 -6.88
CA ASP A 65 40.44 25.91 -6.59
C ASP A 65 40.14 24.57 -5.91
N TRP A 66 41.10 23.66 -5.88
CA TRP A 66 40.93 22.30 -5.36
C TRP A 66 40.25 22.24 -3.98
N GLU A 67 40.77 22.94 -2.97
CA GLU A 67 40.22 22.87 -1.61
C GLU A 67 38.83 23.50 -1.51
N ARG A 68 38.56 24.56 -2.27
CA ARG A 68 37.24 25.19 -2.31
C ARG A 68 36.20 24.23 -2.90
N LEU A 69 36.51 23.61 -4.03
CA LEU A 69 35.62 22.67 -4.72
C LEU A 69 35.46 21.37 -3.95
N LYS A 70 36.51 20.90 -3.27
CA LYS A 70 36.45 19.74 -2.38
C LYS A 70 35.43 19.95 -1.25
N ASN A 71 35.48 21.12 -0.60
CA ASN A 71 34.50 21.49 0.44
C ASN A 71 33.07 21.60 -0.12
N GLY A 72 32.92 22.08 -1.36
CA GLY A 72 31.63 22.12 -2.07
C GLY A 72 31.06 20.72 -2.29
N ALA A 73 31.86 19.82 -2.86
CA ALA A 73 31.50 18.41 -3.08
C ALA A 73 31.17 17.67 -1.77
N ASP A 74 31.96 17.88 -0.71
CA ASP A 74 31.68 17.31 0.62
C ASP A 74 30.36 17.81 1.20
N THR A 75 30.07 19.10 1.02
CA THR A 75 28.82 19.70 1.49
C THR A 75 27.61 19.17 0.72
N ALA A 76 27.71 19.09 -0.61
CA ALA A 76 26.66 18.52 -1.45
C ALA A 76 26.41 17.04 -1.07
N ARG A 77 27.47 16.24 -0.93
CA ARG A 77 27.40 14.83 -0.52
C ARG A 77 26.70 14.70 0.83
N ARG A 78 27.13 15.45 1.84
CA ARG A 78 26.52 15.40 3.18
C ARG A 78 25.03 15.74 3.11
N ARG A 79 24.63 16.78 2.37
CA ARG A 79 23.22 17.15 2.21
C ARG A 79 22.41 16.05 1.55
N PHE A 80 22.95 15.41 0.52
CA PHE A 80 22.29 14.30 -0.16
C PHE A 80 22.09 13.10 0.78
N HIS A 81 23.14 12.68 1.50
CA HIS A 81 23.04 11.60 2.48
C HIS A 81 22.06 11.91 3.61
N GLU A 82 22.15 13.10 4.22
CA GLU A 82 21.20 13.51 5.26
C GLU A 82 19.75 13.50 4.76
N HIS A 83 19.52 13.94 3.52
CA HIS A 83 18.21 13.91 2.92
C HIS A 83 17.74 12.47 2.66
N LEU A 84 18.59 11.61 2.12
CA LEU A 84 18.28 10.18 1.92
C LEU A 84 17.96 9.45 3.23
N ASP A 85 18.68 9.73 4.31
CA ASP A 85 18.41 9.10 5.60
C ASP A 85 17.07 9.58 6.20
N ARG A 86 16.75 10.87 6.07
CA ARG A 86 15.44 11.41 6.48
C ARG A 86 14.32 10.84 5.62
N ALA A 87 14.52 10.78 4.30
CA ALA A 87 13.56 10.23 3.36
C ALA A 87 13.32 8.74 3.62
N GLY A 88 14.39 7.97 3.83
CA GLY A 88 14.30 6.56 4.19
C GLY A 88 13.55 6.31 5.51
N THR A 89 13.81 7.13 6.53
CA THR A 89 13.10 7.05 7.82
C THR A 89 11.60 7.35 7.66
N ARG A 90 11.26 8.42 6.92
CA ARG A 90 9.86 8.78 6.64
C ARG A 90 9.16 7.72 5.80
N PHE A 91 9.84 7.18 4.81
CA PHE A 91 9.31 6.11 3.97
C PHE A 91 8.97 4.86 4.78
N GLU A 92 9.87 4.42 5.68
CA GLU A 92 9.58 3.25 6.51
C GLU A 92 8.40 3.52 7.47
N ALA A 93 8.33 4.73 8.05
CA ALA A 93 7.20 5.12 8.89
C ALA A 93 5.86 5.13 8.13
N LEU A 94 5.84 5.67 6.90
CA LEU A 94 4.66 5.63 6.04
C LEU A 94 4.28 4.19 5.70
N ARG A 95 5.24 3.37 5.29
CA ARG A 95 5.04 1.96 4.95
C ARG A 95 4.45 1.18 6.12
N GLU A 96 4.95 1.42 7.33
CA GLU A 96 4.42 0.81 8.53
C GLU A 96 3.01 1.29 8.84
N GLY A 97 2.74 2.59 8.74
CA GLY A 97 1.40 3.17 8.88
C GLY A 97 0.40 2.53 7.91
N TYR A 98 0.76 2.44 6.63
CA TYR A 98 -0.06 1.78 5.61
C TYR A 98 -0.27 0.28 5.86
N ARG A 99 0.70 -0.42 6.45
CA ARG A 99 0.53 -1.83 6.84
C ARG A 99 -0.49 -1.95 7.99
N ARG A 100 -0.32 -1.16 9.05
CA ARG A 100 -1.23 -1.17 10.20
C ARG A 100 -2.65 -0.78 9.82
N GLN A 101 -2.81 0.23 8.97
CA GLN A 101 -4.12 0.64 8.47
C GLN A 101 -4.78 -0.49 7.66
N ARG A 102 -4.05 -1.11 6.74
CA ARG A 102 -4.58 -2.23 5.94
C ARG A 102 -4.97 -3.42 6.81
N GLU A 103 -4.16 -3.77 7.80
CA GLU A 103 -4.49 -4.84 8.74
C GLU A 103 -5.76 -4.51 9.55
N ALA A 104 -5.89 -3.27 10.03
CA ALA A 104 -7.10 -2.82 10.74
C ALA A 104 -8.34 -2.88 9.83
N GLU A 105 -8.22 -2.47 8.56
CA GLU A 105 -9.30 -2.55 7.59
C GLU A 105 -9.69 -4.02 7.30
N LEU A 106 -8.72 -4.91 7.07
CA LEU A 106 -8.97 -6.35 6.88
C LEU A 106 -9.70 -6.97 8.08
N ASN A 107 -9.25 -6.66 9.30
CA ASN A 107 -9.90 -7.12 10.53
C ASN A 107 -11.34 -6.60 10.64
N ALA A 108 -11.58 -5.34 10.27
CA ALA A 108 -12.92 -4.76 10.28
C ALA A 108 -13.86 -5.43 9.27
N LEU A 109 -13.38 -5.71 8.05
CA LEU A 109 -14.14 -6.42 7.01
C LEU A 109 -14.45 -7.86 7.43
N GLY A 110 -13.47 -8.59 7.97
CA GLY A 110 -13.68 -9.94 8.50
C GLY A 110 -14.70 -9.96 9.64
N ALA A 111 -14.57 -9.04 10.60
CA ALA A 111 -15.51 -8.93 11.71
C ALA A 111 -16.94 -8.56 11.25
N GLN A 112 -17.09 -7.80 10.16
CA GLN A 112 -18.40 -7.52 9.57
C GLN A 112 -19.05 -8.81 9.05
N MET A 113 -18.28 -9.64 8.33
CA MET A 113 -18.75 -10.93 7.84
C MET A 113 -19.12 -11.87 8.99
N ASP A 114 -18.26 -12.00 9.99
CA ASP A 114 -18.49 -12.87 11.16
C ASP A 114 -19.74 -12.46 11.95
N ARG A 115 -19.93 -11.15 12.18
CA ARG A 115 -21.15 -10.64 12.84
C ARG A 115 -22.40 -10.97 12.05
N TRP A 116 -22.36 -10.86 10.72
CA TRP A 116 -23.49 -11.20 9.88
C TRP A 116 -23.78 -12.70 9.90
N VAL A 117 -22.77 -13.55 9.77
CA VAL A 117 -22.90 -15.03 9.89
C VAL A 117 -23.48 -15.41 11.25
N ALA A 118 -22.98 -14.82 12.34
CA ALA A 118 -23.47 -15.08 13.69
C ALA A 118 -24.92 -14.61 13.90
N SER A 119 -25.31 -13.47 13.29
CA SER A 119 -26.69 -13.00 13.32
C SER A 119 -27.63 -14.01 12.65
N ARG A 120 -27.22 -14.56 11.51
CA ARG A 120 -27.97 -15.59 10.77
C ARG A 120 -28.15 -16.89 11.54
N GLN A 121 -27.08 -17.40 12.15
CA GLN A 121 -27.16 -18.65 12.93
C GLN A 121 -28.11 -18.54 14.13
N ARG A 122 -28.37 -17.33 14.65
CA ARG A 122 -29.34 -17.11 15.75
C ARG A 122 -30.79 -17.11 15.26
N THR A 123 -31.05 -16.67 14.03
CA THR A 123 -32.39 -16.65 13.39
C THR A 123 -32.73 -17.96 12.68
N ARG A 124 -32.39 -19.11 13.28
CA ARG A 124 -32.69 -20.45 12.70
C ARG A 124 -34.17 -20.70 12.38
N ALA A 125 -35.09 -20.03 13.07
CA ALA A 125 -36.54 -20.12 12.79
C ALA A 125 -36.96 -19.38 11.51
N GLU A 126 -36.21 -18.35 11.09
CA GLU A 126 -36.43 -17.67 9.81
C GLU A 126 -35.76 -18.44 8.66
N ASP A 127 -34.62 -19.09 8.92
CA ASP A 127 -33.91 -19.90 7.93
C ASP A 127 -34.72 -21.16 7.51
N SER A 128 -35.62 -21.67 8.35
CA SER A 128 -36.54 -22.76 7.96
C SER A 128 -37.62 -22.35 6.95
N LEU A 129 -37.81 -21.04 6.73
CA LEU A 129 -38.70 -20.49 5.72
C LEU A 129 -38.00 -20.25 4.38
N LEU A 130 -36.67 -20.38 4.34
CA LEU A 130 -35.90 -20.21 3.12
C LEU A 130 -36.02 -21.45 2.23
N THR A 131 -36.20 -21.20 0.94
CA THR A 131 -36.09 -22.22 -0.08
C THR A 131 -34.66 -22.75 -0.18
N ARG A 132 -34.52 -23.94 -0.76
CA ARG A 132 -33.21 -24.56 -1.02
C ARG A 132 -32.33 -23.67 -1.92
N GLU A 133 -32.93 -23.01 -2.90
CA GLU A 133 -32.22 -22.12 -3.83
C GLU A 133 -31.66 -20.89 -3.11
N GLU A 134 -32.41 -20.33 -2.16
CA GLU A 134 -31.98 -19.19 -1.35
C GLU A 134 -30.86 -19.56 -0.40
N LEU A 135 -30.95 -20.72 0.27
CA LEU A 135 -29.87 -21.25 1.11
C LEU A 135 -28.59 -21.48 0.30
N ASP A 136 -28.72 -22.02 -0.91
CA ASP A 136 -27.59 -22.22 -1.82
C ASP A 136 -27.00 -20.90 -2.32
N PHE A 137 -27.82 -19.88 -2.59
CA PHE A 137 -27.37 -18.53 -2.93
C PHE A 137 -26.54 -17.93 -1.79
N ILE A 138 -27.06 -17.97 -0.57
CA ILE A 138 -26.41 -17.44 0.63
C ILE A 138 -25.08 -18.13 0.88
N THR A 139 -25.07 -19.46 0.83
CA THR A 139 -23.88 -20.27 1.10
C THR A 139 -22.80 -20.02 0.06
N ARG A 140 -23.18 -19.92 -1.23
CA ARG A 140 -22.25 -19.56 -2.30
C ARG A 140 -21.73 -18.13 -2.16
N GLY A 141 -22.61 -17.17 -1.85
CA GLY A 141 -22.23 -15.78 -1.64
C GLY A 141 -21.21 -15.61 -0.49
N LEU A 142 -21.41 -16.32 0.63
CA LEU A 142 -20.45 -16.34 1.74
C LEU A 142 -19.10 -16.91 1.34
N LYS A 143 -19.08 -18.02 0.59
CA LYS A 143 -17.83 -18.61 0.09
C LYS A 143 -17.10 -17.64 -0.84
N THR A 144 -17.82 -16.96 -1.73
CA THR A 144 -17.25 -15.94 -2.63
C THR A 144 -16.69 -14.75 -1.86
N ALA A 145 -17.44 -14.19 -0.91
CA ALA A 145 -16.99 -13.07 -0.08
C ALA A 145 -15.74 -13.45 0.75
N GLY A 146 -15.71 -14.66 1.33
CA GLY A 146 -14.55 -15.16 2.05
C GLY A 146 -13.32 -15.35 1.15
N ALA A 147 -13.49 -15.86 -0.07
CA ALA A 147 -12.40 -15.98 -1.04
C ALA A 147 -11.87 -14.60 -1.48
N LEU A 148 -12.77 -13.61 -1.67
CA LEU A 148 -12.37 -12.24 -1.98
C LEU A 148 -11.62 -11.57 -0.83
N LEU A 149 -12.02 -11.82 0.42
CA LEU A 149 -11.34 -11.33 1.61
C LEU A 149 -9.93 -11.94 1.76
N GLU A 150 -9.79 -13.24 1.49
CA GLU A 150 -8.47 -13.90 1.49
C GLU A 150 -7.59 -13.37 0.34
N ASN A 151 -8.16 -13.14 -0.85
CA ASN A 151 -7.42 -12.50 -1.95
C ASN A 151 -6.98 -11.07 -1.59
N LEU A 152 -7.84 -10.30 -0.92
CA LEU A 152 -7.55 -8.94 -0.47
C LEU A 152 -6.37 -8.90 0.50
N ARG A 153 -6.24 -9.92 1.37
CA ARG A 153 -5.11 -10.05 2.32
C ARG A 153 -3.75 -10.17 1.61
N HIS A 154 -3.70 -10.78 0.42
CA HIS A 154 -2.46 -10.96 -0.34
C HIS A 154 -2.19 -9.84 -1.36
N ALA A 155 -3.21 -9.05 -1.69
CA ALA A 155 -3.12 -7.97 -2.66
C ALA A 155 -2.25 -6.79 -2.16
N ARG A 156 -1.63 -6.05 -3.10
CA ARG A 156 -0.75 -4.89 -2.82
C ARG A 156 -0.98 -3.77 -3.83
N GLY A 157 -0.63 -2.54 -3.44
CA GLY A 157 -0.72 -1.35 -4.30
C GLY A 157 -2.12 -1.21 -4.91
N HIS A 158 -2.18 -0.85 -6.20
CA HIS A 158 -3.43 -0.71 -6.95
C HIS A 158 -4.34 -1.95 -6.90
N VAL A 159 -3.73 -3.15 -6.94
CA VAL A 159 -4.46 -4.43 -6.89
C VAL A 159 -5.23 -4.57 -5.58
N TRP A 160 -4.70 -4.03 -4.49
CA TRP A 160 -5.38 -4.04 -3.19
C TRP A 160 -6.67 -3.22 -3.22
N LYS A 161 -6.62 -2.02 -3.82
CA LYS A 161 -7.81 -1.16 -3.98
C LYS A 161 -8.88 -1.86 -4.83
N THR A 162 -8.49 -2.42 -5.97
CA THR A 162 -9.41 -3.17 -6.83
C THR A 162 -10.01 -4.38 -6.12
N ALA A 163 -9.21 -5.16 -5.39
CA ALA A 163 -9.70 -6.31 -4.64
C ALA A 163 -10.67 -5.89 -3.51
N ARG A 164 -10.41 -4.74 -2.88
CA ARG A 164 -11.29 -4.17 -1.85
C ARG A 164 -12.64 -3.78 -2.45
N ASP A 165 -12.62 -3.05 -3.57
CA ASP A 165 -13.85 -2.62 -4.25
C ASP A 165 -14.68 -3.83 -4.71
N GLN A 166 -14.02 -4.90 -5.19
CA GLN A 166 -14.69 -6.16 -5.56
C GLN A 166 -15.31 -6.84 -4.34
N TYR A 167 -14.59 -6.94 -3.23
CA TYR A 167 -15.12 -7.47 -1.98
C TYR A 167 -16.35 -6.67 -1.52
N GLU A 168 -16.24 -5.34 -1.44
CA GLU A 168 -17.33 -4.47 -0.96
C GLU A 168 -18.56 -4.54 -1.87
N ALA A 169 -18.37 -4.58 -3.19
CA ALA A 169 -19.47 -4.73 -4.14
C ALA A 169 -20.19 -6.08 -3.97
N ASN A 170 -19.43 -7.19 -3.91
CA ASN A 170 -20.00 -8.52 -3.70
C ASN A 170 -20.70 -8.63 -2.35
N TRP A 171 -20.10 -8.07 -1.30
CA TRP A 171 -20.67 -8.06 0.03
C TRP A 171 -21.97 -7.27 0.10
N ARG A 172 -22.02 -6.07 -0.50
CA ARG A 172 -23.23 -5.25 -0.57
C ARG A 172 -24.35 -5.96 -1.30
N GLU A 173 -24.05 -6.58 -2.44
CA GLU A 173 -25.02 -7.35 -3.21
C GLU A 173 -25.57 -8.55 -2.42
N LEU A 174 -24.69 -9.30 -1.74
CA LEU A 174 -25.10 -10.42 -0.89
C LEU A 174 -26.04 -9.97 0.22
N VAL A 175 -25.68 -8.91 0.96
CA VAL A 175 -26.48 -8.38 2.05
C VAL A 175 -27.83 -7.88 1.54
N GLU A 176 -27.85 -7.11 0.45
CA GLU A 176 -29.07 -6.56 -0.13
C GLU A 176 -30.01 -7.65 -0.64
N ARG A 177 -29.52 -8.60 -1.44
CA ARG A 177 -30.34 -9.73 -1.92
C ARG A 177 -30.83 -10.59 -0.78
N SER A 178 -30.02 -10.82 0.25
CA SER A 178 -30.46 -11.55 1.45
C SER A 178 -31.57 -10.84 2.23
N ARG A 179 -31.62 -9.51 2.16
CA ARG A 179 -32.67 -8.71 2.78
C ARG A 179 -33.96 -8.76 1.97
N ARG A 180 -33.86 -8.71 0.62
CA ARG A 180 -35.01 -8.84 -0.27
C ARG A 180 -35.68 -10.21 -0.14
N ILE A 181 -34.91 -11.29 -0.17
CA ILE A 181 -35.40 -12.66 0.10
C ILE A 181 -36.24 -12.72 1.37
N ARG A 182 -35.80 -12.07 2.45
CA ARG A 182 -36.55 -12.03 3.71
C ARG A 182 -37.78 -11.13 3.68
N ALA A 183 -37.73 -10.02 2.94
CA ALA A 183 -38.90 -9.16 2.76
C ALA A 183 -39.99 -9.85 1.94
N ASP A 184 -39.60 -10.61 0.91
CA ASP A 184 -40.50 -11.36 0.05
C ASP A 184 -41.10 -12.56 0.81
N ALA A 185 -40.30 -13.30 1.57
CA ALA A 185 -40.79 -14.39 2.43
C ALA A 185 -41.77 -13.92 3.51
N ALA A 186 -41.66 -12.68 3.99
CA ALA A 186 -42.60 -12.10 4.96
C ALA A 186 -43.93 -11.67 4.32
N LEU A 187 -43.97 -11.46 3.00
CA LEU A 187 -45.19 -11.12 2.26
C LEU A 187 -45.96 -12.36 1.79
N GLU A 188 -45.31 -13.51 1.74
CA GLU A 188 -45.92 -14.78 1.32
C GLU A 188 -46.68 -15.52 2.43
N GLU A 189 -46.80 -15.02 3.68
CA GLU A 189 -47.67 -15.63 4.70
C GLU A 189 -49.15 -15.60 4.25
N PRO A 190 -49.74 -16.72 3.80
CA PRO A 190 -51.16 -16.80 3.53
C PRO A 190 -51.79 -17.30 4.83
N GLY A 191 -52.54 -16.44 5.50
CA GLY A 191 -53.44 -16.88 6.57
C GLY A 191 -54.24 -18.09 6.10
N ALA A 192 -53.92 -19.25 6.68
CA ALA A 192 -54.72 -20.45 6.55
C ALA A 192 -56.12 -20.15 7.10
N SER A 193 -57.12 -20.17 6.21
CA SER A 193 -58.54 -20.30 6.60
C SER A 193 -58.74 -21.67 7.27
N PRO A 194 -59.62 -21.84 8.28
CA PRO A 194 -61.06 -22.17 8.02
C PRO A 194 -62.01 -21.77 9.20
N PRO A 195 -63.33 -22.08 9.29
CA PRO A 195 -64.17 -23.08 8.57
C PRO A 195 -64.95 -22.56 7.36
#